data_AF-A0A0A9EYX8-F1
#
_entry.id   AF-A0A0A9EYX8-F1
#
_cell.length_a   1.000
_cell.length_b   1.000
_cell.length_c   1.000
_cell.angle_alpha   90.00
_cell.angle_beta   90.00
_cell.angle_gamma   90.00
#
_symmetry.space_group_name_H-M   'P 1'
#
loop_
_entity.id
_entity.type
_entity.pdbx_description
1 polymer ?
#
loop_
_entity_poly.entity_id
_entity_poly.type
_entity_poly.pdbx_seq_one_letter_code
_entity_poly.pdbx_strand_id
1 'polypeptide(L)' 'MKNIAGSVLLRHRLAVAPGHRVEQKMSLTLFMKHGLRMEVRPRDLAPVIYELRAAEAATRPATAPCA' A
#
# COMPACT_ATOMS: atom_id res chain seq x y z
N MET A 1 -6.83 -11.49 -1.54
CA MET A 1 -6.83 -10.13 -0.95
C MET A 1 -5.46 -9.60 -0.52
N LYS A 2 -4.51 -10.43 -0.04
CA LYS A 2 -3.20 -9.96 0.48
C LYS A 2 -2.39 -9.08 -0.48
N ASN A 3 -2.20 -9.50 -1.74
CA ASN A 3 -1.37 -8.76 -2.70
C ASN A 3 -2.01 -7.42 -3.12
N ILE A 4 -3.33 -7.42 -3.29
CA ILE A 4 -4.10 -6.22 -3.64
C ILE A 4 -3.98 -5.20 -2.50
N ALA A 5 -4.25 -5.62 -1.26
CA ALA A 5 -4.12 -4.74 -0.10
C ALA A 5 -2.70 -4.18 0.05
N GLY A 6 -1.67 -5.02 -0.10
CA GLY A 6 -0.27 -4.59 -0.05
C GLY A 6 0.07 -3.54 -1.11
N SER A 7 -0.35 -3.77 -2.36
CA SER A 7 -0.10 -2.84 -3.46
C SER A 7 -0.77 -1.49 -3.28
N VAL A 8 -1.98 -1.47 -2.71
CA VAL A 8 -2.70 -0.23 -2.41
C VAL A 8 -2.02 0.53 -1.28
N LEU A 9 -1.70 -0.14 -0.17
CA LEU A 9 -1.05 0.48 1.00
C LEU A 9 0.38 0.96 0.74
N LEU A 10 1.09 0.31 -0.20
CA LEU A 10 2.40 0.76 -0.64
C LEU A 10 2.32 2.11 -1.37
N ARG A 11 1.35 2.24 -2.28
CA ARG A 11 1.25 3.37 -3.22
C ARG A 11 0.37 4.52 -2.73
N HIS A 12 -0.56 4.27 -1.83
CA HIS A 12 -1.58 5.23 -1.44
C HIS A 12 -1.80 5.27 0.07
N ARG A 13 -2.13 6.47 0.57
CA ARG A 13 -2.77 6.67 1.87
C ARG A 13 -4.28 6.65 1.66
N LEU A 14 -4.96 5.90 2.52
CA LEU A 14 -6.40 5.75 2.50
C LEU A 14 -6.98 6.40 3.75
N ALA A 15 -8.04 7.18 3.59
CA ALA A 15 -8.87 7.66 4.69
C ALA A 15 -10.34 7.42 4.33
N VAL A 16 -11.18 7.10 5.32
CA VAL A 16 -12.62 6.98 5.08
C VAL A 16 -13.17 8.36 4.75
N ALA A 17 -13.97 8.46 3.70
CA ALA A 17 -14.54 9.74 3.31
C ALA A 17 -15.43 10.29 4.44
N PRO A 18 -15.35 11.59 4.78
CA PRO A 18 -16.15 12.19 5.83
C PRO A 18 -17.66 11.93 5.62
N GLY A 19 -18.35 11.55 6.69
CA GLY A 19 -19.79 11.28 6.65
C GLY A 19 -20.20 9.97 5.95
N HIS A 20 -19.25 9.14 5.50
CA HIS A 20 -19.57 7.84 4.93
C HIS A 20 -20.11 6.87 5.99
N ARG A 21 -21.36 6.45 5.85
CA ARG A 21 -22.01 5.48 6.72
C ARG A 21 -21.90 4.07 6.14
N VAL A 22 -21.40 3.14 6.94
CA VAL A 22 -21.34 1.72 6.60
C VAL A 22 -22.65 1.07 7.05
N GLU A 23 -23.55 0.86 6.10
CA GLU A 23 -24.81 0.15 6.31
C GLU A 23 -24.72 -1.26 5.74
N GLN A 24 -25.09 -2.26 6.53
CA GLN A 24 -25.21 -3.63 6.07
C GLN A 24 -26.43 -3.78 5.15
N LYS A 25 -26.20 -4.35 3.96
CA LYS A 25 -27.28 -4.84 3.11
C LYS A 25 -27.72 -6.20 3.64
N MET A 26 -28.99 -6.31 4.03
CA MET A 26 -29.58 -7.55 4.52
C MET A 26 -29.89 -8.49 3.35
N SER A 27 -28.86 -9.19 2.87
CA SER A 27 -28.93 -10.23 1.85
C SER A 27 -28.28 -11.52 2.35
N LEU A 28 -28.42 -12.61 1.58
CA LEU A 28 -27.80 -13.91 1.88
C LEU A 28 -26.29 -13.81 2.19
N THR A 29 -25.60 -12.93 1.49
CA THR A 29 -24.20 -12.57 1.78
C THR A 29 -24.14 -11.13 2.29
N LEU A 30 -23.28 -10.88 3.27
CA LEU A 30 -23.08 -9.57 3.86
C LEU A 30 -22.35 -8.63 2.90
N PHE A 31 -23.05 -7.57 2.45
CA PHE A 31 -22.46 -6.50 1.63
C PHE A 31 -22.68 -5.13 2.27
N MET A 32 -21.84 -4.17 1.93
CA MET A 32 -22.06 -2.75 2.27
C MET A 32 -23.04 -2.13 1.29
N LYS A 33 -24.15 -1.58 1.78
CA LYS A 33 -25.24 -1.02 0.97
C LYS A 33 -24.79 0.13 0.05
N HIS A 34 -23.86 0.96 0.54
CA HIS A 34 -23.31 2.11 -0.17
C HIS A 34 -21.86 1.91 -0.62
N GLY A 35 -21.39 0.66 -0.64
CA GLY A 35 -19.97 0.35 -0.84
C GLY A 35 -19.09 0.98 0.25
N LEU A 36 -17.80 1.14 -0.05
CA LEU A 36 -16.82 1.77 0.83
C LEU A 36 -16.22 2.99 0.13
N ARG A 37 -16.60 4.19 0.57
CA ARG A 37 -16.09 5.46 0.02
C ARG A 37 -14.86 5.90 0.79
N MET A 38 -13.75 6.08 0.07
CA MET A 38 -12.47 6.51 0.64
C MET A 38 -11.89 7.71 -0.09
N GLU A 39 -11.16 8.54 0.64
CA GLU A 39 -10.17 9.46 0.08
C GLU A 39 -8.87 8.69 -0.16
N VAL A 40 -8.35 8.80 -1.38
CA VAL A 40 -7.13 8.14 -1.81
C VAL A 40 -6.10 9.21 -2.15
N ARG A 41 -4.98 9.22 -1.43
CA ARG A 41 -3.88 10.16 -1.66
C ARG A 41 -2.64 9.39 -2.08
N PRO A 42 -1.94 9.77 -3.17
CA PRO A 42 -0.72 9.10 -3.58
C PRO A 42 0.36 9.26 -2.50
N ARG A 43 1.18 8.23 -2.34
CA ARG A 43 2.36 8.25 -1.46
C ARG A 43 3.60 8.51 -2.30
N ASP A 44 4.46 9.39 -1.82
CA ASP A 44 5.81 9.49 -2.37
C ASP A 44 6.67 8.32 -1.86
N LEU A 45 7.19 7.53 -2.81
CA LEU A 45 8.05 6.37 -2.57
C LEU A 45 9.52 6.65 -2.88
N ALA A 46 9.85 7.81 -3.46
CA ALA A 46 11.23 8.19 -3.74
C ALA A 46 12.16 8.05 -2.53
N PRO A 47 11.81 8.53 -1.31
CA PRO A 47 12.69 8.40 -0.15
C PRO A 47 12.90 6.94 0.26
N VAL A 48 11.84 6.12 0.25
CA VAL A 48 11.94 4.69 0.60
C VAL A 48 12.83 3.95 -0.39
N ILE A 49 12.69 4.23 -1.69
CA ILE A 49 13.53 3.62 -2.72
C ILE A 49 14.99 4.05 -2.56
N TYR A 50 15.22 5.32 -2.23
CA TYR A 50 16.57 5.84 -1.99
C TYR A 50 17.23 5.13 -0.80
N GLU A 51 16.53 5.00 0.33
CA GLU A 51 17.02 4.28 1.50
C GLU A 51 17.32 2.81 1.20
N LEU A 52 16.43 2.12 0.48
CA LEU A 52 16.64 0.72 0.10
C LEU A 52 17.88 0.55 -0.80
N ARG A 53 18.07 1.45 -1.76
CA ARG A 53 19.27 1.45 -2.63
C ARG A 53 20.55 1.74 -1.86
N ALA A 54 20.50 2.68 -0.91
CA ALA A 54 21.63 3.01 -0.05
C ALA A 54 22.01 1.83 0.86
N ALA A 55 21.01 1.16 1.45
CA ALA A 55 21.21 -0.06 2.24
C ALA A 55 21.78 -1.21 1.40
N GLU A 56 21.30 -1.39 0.17
CA GLU A 56 21.84 -2.39 -0.76
C GLU A 56 23.31 -2.11 -1.08
N ALA A 57 23.67 -0.85 -1.37
CA ALA A 57 25.04 -0.46 -1.67
C ALA A 57 26.00 -0.73 -0.49
N ALA A 58 25.55 -0.56 0.75
CA ALA A 58 26.33 -0.87 1.94
C ALA A 58 26.47 -2.38 2.20
N THR A 59 25.53 -3.18 1.72
CA THR A 59 25.48 -4.64 1.98
C THR A 59 26.11 -5.47 0.86
N ARG A 60 26.37 -4.90 -0.32
CA ARG A 60 27.09 -5.63 -1.38
C ARG A 60 28.52 -5.92 -0.92
N PRO A 61 28.90 -7.21 -0.72
CA PRO A 61 30.31 -7.54 -0.60
C PRO A 61 30.98 -7.14 -1.91
N ALA A 62 32.14 -6.48 -1.84
CA ALA A 62 32.97 -6.25 -3.00
C ALA A 62 33.25 -7.61 -3.63
N THR A 63 32.58 -7.94 -4.74
CA THR A 63 32.95 -9.08 -5.57
C THR A 63 34.35 -8.77 -6.07
N ALA A 64 35.33 -9.40 -5.43
CA ALA A 64 36.73 -9.36 -5.82
C ALA A 64 36.84 -9.93 -7.25
N PRO A 65 37.45 -9.21 -8.21
CA PRO A 65 37.91 -9.82 -9.43
C PRO A 65 39.26 -10.48 -9.15
N CYS A 66 39.29 -11.82 -9.07
CA CYS A 66 40.51 -12.62 -9.21
C CYS A 66 40.17 -13.70 -10.25
N ALA A 67 40.58 -13.53 -11.50
CA ALA A 67 41.89 -13.90 -12.08
C ALA A 67 41.99 -15.42 -12.29
#